data_AF-A0A6B3QZ75-F1
#
_entry.id   AF-A0A6B3QZ75-F1
#
_cell.length_a   1.000
_cell.length_b   1.000
_cell.length_c   1.000
_cell.angle_alpha   90.00
_cell.angle_beta   90.00
_cell.angle_gamma   90.00
#
_symmetry.space_group_name_H-M   'P 1'
#
loop_
_entity.id
_entity.type
_entity.pdbx_description
1 polymer ?
#
loop_
_entity_poly.entity_id
_entity_poly.type
_entity_poly.pdbx_seq_one_letter_code
_entity_poly.pdbx_strand_id
1 'polypeptide(L)'
;MMNSSGDESVEGAVTLGLLAAWALHDLEELATVPGWWRRNLPALRERYPGVPEAVWRRAGSVDGREFAVAVGAMAAVVASASVAGRLTGGRSATYQTALNAFGLHGLVHLAQAGLVRGYTPGAATSPLIVVPFTLWARHRLRRAGVLRATRPRDLAVGLGFAGAATVGAHALARRLTGATAARPR
;
A
#
# COMPACT_ATOMS: atom_id res chain seq x y z
N MET A 1 29.33 -26.73 5.05
CA MET A 1 28.82 -25.76 6.04
C MET A 1 28.98 -24.33 5.52
N MET A 2 28.48 -24.05 4.31
CA MET A 2 28.59 -22.75 3.62
C MET A 2 27.28 -22.49 2.88
N ASN A 3 26.29 -21.89 3.55
CA ASN A 3 25.10 -21.32 2.90
C ASN A 3 24.46 -20.16 3.67
N SER A 4 24.96 -19.82 4.86
CA SER A 4 24.32 -18.87 5.78
C SER A 4 24.19 -17.44 5.22
N SER A 5 25.22 -16.93 4.53
CA SER A 5 25.17 -15.57 3.95
C SER A 5 24.19 -15.46 2.79
N GLY A 6 24.06 -16.51 1.99
CA GLY A 6 23.10 -16.58 0.88
C GLY A 6 21.67 -16.63 1.40
N ASP A 7 21.40 -17.48 2.39
CA ASP A 7 20.07 -17.60 3.00
C ASP A 7 19.68 -16.33 3.78
N GLU A 8 20.62 -15.68 4.49
CA GLU A 8 20.36 -14.39 5.13
C GLU A 8 20.06 -13.28 4.11
N SER A 9 20.78 -13.21 2.99
CA SER A 9 20.53 -12.21 1.95
C SER A 9 19.15 -12.39 1.32
N VAL A 10 18.73 -13.64 1.11
CA VAL A 10 17.40 -14.01 0.63
C VAL A 10 16.33 -13.64 1.65
N GLU A 11 16.54 -13.96 2.92
CA GLU A 11 15.60 -13.66 4.00
C GLU A 11 15.41 -12.14 4.14
N GLY A 12 16.51 -11.38 4.09
CA GLY A 12 16.49 -9.92 4.07
C GLY A 12 15.73 -9.38 2.85
N ALA A 13 16.01 -9.90 1.66
CA ALA A 13 15.34 -9.47 0.43
C ALA A 13 13.83 -9.80 0.45
N VAL A 14 13.42 -10.93 1.03
CA VAL A 14 12.00 -11.28 1.20
C VAL A 14 11.35 -10.31 2.19
N THR A 15 11.97 -10.07 3.33
CA THR A 15 11.36 -9.32 4.45
C THR A 15 11.47 -7.81 4.28
N LEU A 16 12.68 -7.26 4.28
CA LEU A 16 12.94 -5.83 4.10
C LEU A 16 12.63 -5.35 2.68
N GLY A 17 12.63 -6.26 1.70
CA GLY A 17 12.19 -5.94 0.34
C GLY A 17 10.73 -5.46 0.27
N LEU A 18 9.88 -5.83 1.24
CA LEU A 18 8.50 -5.31 1.30
C LEU A 18 8.52 -3.79 1.48
N LEU A 19 9.34 -3.29 2.40
CA LEU A 19 9.48 -1.86 2.63
C LEU A 19 10.03 -1.14 1.38
N ALA A 20 11.02 -1.73 0.71
CA ALA A 20 11.60 -1.14 -0.50
C ALA A 20 10.59 -1.11 -1.66
N ALA A 21 9.89 -2.22 -1.93
CA ALA A 21 8.88 -2.32 -2.96
C ALA A 21 7.71 -1.36 -2.69
N TRP A 22 7.26 -1.29 -1.43
CA TRP A 22 6.24 -0.34 -0.99
C TRP A 22 6.69 1.10 -1.19
N ALA A 23 7.91 1.45 -0.75
CA ALA A 23 8.41 2.82 -0.90
C ALA A 23 8.48 3.26 -2.37
N LEU A 24 8.93 2.39 -3.28
CA LEU A 24 8.96 2.71 -4.72
C LEU A 24 7.56 2.92 -5.30
N HIS A 25 6.60 2.09 -4.90
CA HIS A 25 5.20 2.22 -5.32
C HIS A 25 4.56 3.50 -4.77
N ASP A 26 4.66 3.73 -3.46
CA ASP A 26 4.03 4.88 -2.80
C ASP A 26 4.73 6.21 -3.14
N LEU A 27 6.01 6.21 -3.55
CA LEU A 27 6.65 7.41 -4.10
C LEU A 27 6.03 7.84 -5.43
N GLU A 28 5.69 6.89 -6.31
CA GLU A 28 4.93 7.18 -7.52
C GLU A 28 3.55 7.76 -7.15
N GLU A 29 2.85 7.14 -6.19
CA GLU A 29 1.55 7.64 -5.74
C GLU A 29 1.66 9.06 -5.16
N LEU A 30 2.64 9.33 -4.29
CA LEU A 30 2.91 10.64 -3.71
C LEU A 30 3.10 11.72 -4.77
N ALA A 31 3.83 11.38 -5.84
CA ALA A 31 4.09 12.31 -6.93
C ALA A 31 2.85 12.54 -7.82
N THR A 32 1.98 11.54 -7.95
CA THR A 32 0.96 11.52 -9.01
C THR A 32 -0.47 11.72 -8.50
N VAL A 33 -0.85 11.18 -7.35
CA VAL A 33 -2.23 11.15 -6.82
C VAL A 33 -2.85 12.54 -6.72
N PRO A 34 -2.23 13.55 -6.05
CA PRO A 34 -2.88 14.85 -5.88
C PRO A 34 -3.13 15.55 -7.22
N GLY A 35 -2.17 15.47 -8.15
CA GLY A 35 -2.29 16.08 -9.47
C GLY A 35 -3.26 15.33 -10.38
N TRP A 36 -3.30 14.00 -10.29
CA TRP A 36 -4.16 13.17 -11.11
C TRP A 36 -5.63 13.38 -10.77
N TRP A 37 -5.99 13.46 -9.47
CA TRP A 37 -7.37 13.76 -9.07
C TRP A 37 -7.84 15.10 -9.62
N ARG A 38 -7.07 16.18 -9.44
CA ARG A 38 -7.45 17.51 -9.96
C ARG A 38 -7.71 17.52 -11.47
N ARG A 39 -6.92 16.76 -12.24
CA ARG A 39 -7.03 16.69 -13.70
C ARG A 39 -8.18 15.80 -14.19
N ASN A 40 -8.46 14.69 -13.50
CA ASN A 40 -9.39 13.67 -14.00
C ASN A 40 -10.76 13.69 -13.33
N LEU A 41 -10.91 14.34 -12.17
CA LEU A 41 -12.17 14.37 -11.41
C LEU A 41 -13.37 14.85 -12.25
N PRO A 42 -13.29 15.93 -13.05
CA PRO A 42 -14.44 16.39 -13.84
C PRO A 42 -14.92 15.34 -14.86
N ALA A 43 -13.99 14.77 -15.63
CA ALA A 43 -14.29 13.77 -16.64
C ALA A 43 -14.79 12.45 -16.03
N LEU A 44 -14.24 12.03 -14.88
CA LEU A 44 -14.70 10.84 -14.17
C LEU A 44 -16.11 11.01 -13.61
N ARG A 45 -16.42 12.19 -13.06
CA ARG A 45 -17.74 12.52 -12.55
C ARG A 45 -18.80 12.49 -13.64
N GLU A 46 -18.49 13.03 -14.82
CA GLU A 46 -19.37 12.98 -15.98
C GLU A 46 -19.58 11.55 -16.48
N ARG A 47 -18.50 10.75 -16.54
CA ARG A 47 -18.53 9.37 -17.01
C ARG A 47 -19.25 8.40 -16.07
N TYR A 48 -19.29 8.70 -14.77
CA TYR A 48 -19.88 7.84 -13.74
C TYR A 48 -20.93 8.58 -12.90
N PRO A 49 -22.07 9.01 -13.49
CA PRO A 49 -23.08 9.82 -12.81
C PRO A 49 -23.79 9.09 -11.66
N GLY A 50 -23.74 7.74 -11.64
CA GLY A 50 -24.33 6.92 -10.57
C GLY A 50 -23.50 6.86 -9.28
N VAL A 51 -22.28 7.39 -9.26
CA VAL A 51 -21.44 7.45 -8.06
C VAL A 51 -21.93 8.60 -7.15
N PRO A 52 -22.15 8.36 -5.85
CA PRO A 52 -22.67 9.39 -4.94
C PRO A 52 -21.77 10.63 -4.89
N GLU A 53 -22.38 11.81 -4.86
CA GLU A 53 -21.66 13.09 -4.83
C GLU A 53 -20.68 13.22 -3.65
N ALA A 54 -20.97 12.56 -2.53
CA ALA A 54 -20.07 12.51 -1.38
C ALA A 54 -18.70 11.88 -1.72
N VAL A 55 -18.67 10.89 -2.62
CA VAL A 55 -17.43 10.25 -3.09
C VAL A 55 -16.62 11.23 -3.92
N TRP A 56 -17.27 11.95 -4.84
CA TRP A 56 -16.61 12.98 -5.67
C TRP A 56 -16.04 14.12 -4.84
N ARG A 57 -16.80 14.63 -3.87
CA ARG A 57 -16.31 15.67 -2.96
C ARG A 57 -15.08 15.20 -2.18
N ARG A 58 -15.07 13.95 -1.71
CA ARG A 58 -13.95 13.40 -0.96
C ARG A 58 -12.72 13.16 -1.84
N ALA A 59 -12.90 12.71 -3.07
CA ALA A 59 -11.81 12.58 -4.04
C ALA A 59 -11.24 13.95 -4.46
N GLY A 60 -12.10 14.97 -4.60
CA GLY A 60 -11.69 16.34 -4.88
C GLY A 60 -11.01 17.06 -3.71
N SER A 61 -11.24 16.60 -2.47
CA SER A 61 -10.62 17.15 -1.26
C SER A 61 -9.27 16.51 -0.92
N VAL A 62 -8.68 15.70 -1.82
CA VAL A 62 -7.35 15.10 -1.59
C VAL A 62 -6.29 16.18 -1.57
N ASP A 63 -5.93 16.61 -0.37
CA ASP A 63 -4.81 17.51 -0.12
C ASP A 63 -3.49 16.74 -0.19
N GLY A 64 -2.52 17.27 -0.94
CA GLY A 64 -1.20 16.65 -1.09
C GLY A 64 -0.43 16.56 0.23
N ARG A 65 -0.62 17.52 1.14
CA ARG A 65 0.03 17.51 2.46
C ARG A 65 -0.61 16.47 3.38
N GLU A 66 -1.94 16.39 3.45
CA GLU A 66 -2.63 15.29 4.14
C GLU A 66 -2.18 13.92 3.60
N PHE A 67 -2.13 13.77 2.27
CA PHE A 67 -1.71 12.53 1.63
C PHE A 67 -0.26 12.16 2.00
N ALA A 68 0.66 13.12 1.95
CA ALA A 68 2.05 12.90 2.34
C ALA A 68 2.21 12.45 3.80
N VAL A 69 1.46 13.06 4.73
CA VAL A 69 1.47 12.64 6.13
C VAL A 69 0.87 11.25 6.31
N ALA A 70 -0.19 10.91 5.57
CA ALA A 70 -0.79 9.59 5.61
C ALA A 70 0.18 8.50 5.08
N VAL A 71 0.89 8.76 3.98
CA VAL A 71 1.93 7.86 3.47
C VAL A 71 3.07 7.71 4.47
N GLY A 72 3.49 8.79 5.13
CA GLY A 72 4.48 8.72 6.21
C GLY A 72 4.05 7.84 7.38
N ALA A 73 2.79 7.92 7.80
CA ALA A 73 2.25 7.05 8.84
C ALA A 73 2.20 5.58 8.38
N MET A 74 1.83 5.33 7.11
CA MET A 74 1.84 3.98 6.53
C MET A 74 3.26 3.43 6.42
N ALA A 75 4.26 4.26 6.12
CA ALA A 75 5.67 3.87 6.10
C ALA A 75 6.10 3.25 7.43
N ALA A 76 5.67 3.82 8.56
CA ALA A 76 5.97 3.28 9.89
C ALA A 76 5.33 1.90 10.10
N VAL A 77 4.11 1.69 9.62
CA VAL A 77 3.41 0.39 9.70
C VAL A 77 4.13 -0.66 8.85
N VAL A 78 4.44 -0.33 7.60
CA VAL A 78 5.12 -1.26 6.67
C VAL A 78 6.54 -1.56 7.13
N ALA A 79 7.27 -0.57 7.64
CA ALA A 79 8.60 -0.76 8.22
C ALA A 79 8.54 -1.69 9.44
N SER A 80 7.60 -1.46 10.36
CA SER A 80 7.41 -2.30 11.55
C SER A 80 7.08 -3.76 11.16
N ALA A 81 6.19 -3.95 10.17
CA ALA A 81 5.86 -5.27 9.64
C ALA A 81 7.08 -5.94 8.98
N SER A 82 7.88 -5.19 8.22
CA SER A 82 9.09 -5.69 7.55
C SER A 82 10.17 -6.10 8.56
N VAL A 83 10.39 -5.30 9.60
CA VAL A 83 11.30 -5.63 10.71
C VAL A 83 10.81 -6.86 11.46
N ALA A 84 9.52 -6.95 11.80
CA ALA A 84 8.96 -8.15 12.42
C ALA A 84 9.12 -9.39 11.52
N GLY A 85 9.02 -9.21 10.20
CA GLY A 85 9.36 -10.24 9.21
C GLY A 85 10.81 -10.68 9.36
N ARG A 86 11.75 -9.74 9.32
CA ARG A 86 13.20 -10.02 9.43
C ARG A 86 13.57 -10.72 10.74
N LEU A 87 13.04 -10.26 11.86
CA LEU A 87 13.32 -10.85 13.19
C LEU A 87 12.77 -12.27 13.35
N THR A 88 11.84 -12.70 12.48
CA THR A 88 11.19 -14.01 12.56
C THR A 88 11.48 -14.92 11.37
N GLY A 89 12.44 -14.55 10.51
CA GLY A 89 12.70 -15.27 9.25
C GLY A 89 11.48 -15.39 8.34
N GLY A 90 10.63 -14.36 8.33
CA GLY A 90 9.40 -14.29 7.55
C GLY A 90 8.19 -14.99 8.17
N ARG A 91 8.29 -15.59 9.37
CA ARG A 91 7.17 -16.31 10.05
C ARG A 91 6.12 -15.38 10.65
N SER A 92 6.44 -14.10 10.86
CA SER A 92 5.54 -13.10 11.45
C SER A 92 4.21 -13.03 10.70
N ALA A 93 3.11 -13.22 11.44
CA ALA A 93 1.76 -13.09 10.89
C ALA A 93 1.49 -11.65 10.40
N THR A 94 2.01 -10.65 11.12
CA THR A 94 1.91 -9.23 10.74
C THR A 94 2.61 -8.98 9.41
N TYR A 95 3.83 -9.48 9.23
CA TYR A 95 4.58 -9.37 7.98
C TYR A 95 3.83 -10.03 6.81
N GLN A 96 3.40 -11.28 6.96
CA GLN A 96 2.71 -11.99 5.87
C GLN A 96 1.34 -11.37 5.56
N THR A 97 0.66 -10.79 6.55
CA THR A 97 -0.58 -10.03 6.35
C THR A 97 -0.31 -8.76 5.56
N ALA A 98 0.71 -7.99 5.93
CA ALA A 98 1.12 -6.79 5.21
C ALA A 98 1.55 -7.10 3.78
N LEU A 99 2.30 -8.18 3.56
CA LEU A 99 2.69 -8.65 2.23
C LEU A 99 1.48 -8.99 1.35
N ASN A 100 0.47 -9.68 1.91
CA ASN A 100 -0.76 -9.98 1.18
C ASN A 100 -1.57 -8.71 0.89
N ALA A 101 -1.67 -7.80 1.86
CA ALA A 101 -2.36 -6.52 1.69
C ALA A 101 -1.68 -5.67 0.61
N PHE A 102 -0.35 -5.63 0.57
CA PHE A 102 0.43 -4.93 -0.46
C PHE A 102 0.15 -5.51 -1.85
N GLY A 103 0.20 -6.84 -2.01
CA GLY A 103 -0.16 -7.47 -3.28
C GLY A 103 -1.58 -7.13 -3.75
N LEU A 104 -2.55 -7.15 -2.82
CA LEU A 104 -3.93 -6.84 -3.11
C LEU A 104 -4.15 -5.36 -3.46
N HIS A 105 -3.43 -4.45 -2.80
CA HIS A 105 -3.39 -3.02 -3.13
C HIS A 105 -2.98 -2.81 -4.59
N GLY A 106 -1.93 -3.50 -5.06
CA GLY A 106 -1.55 -3.46 -6.47
C GLY A 106 -2.63 -3.99 -7.43
N LEU A 107 -3.38 -5.02 -7.03
CA LEU A 107 -4.51 -5.51 -7.84
C LEU A 107 -5.67 -4.50 -7.88
N VAL A 108 -5.91 -3.77 -6.80
CA VAL A 108 -6.92 -2.69 -6.76
C VAL A 108 -6.55 -1.59 -7.76
N HIS A 109 -5.28 -1.19 -7.84
CA HIS A 109 -4.82 -0.23 -8.85
C HIS A 109 -5.00 -0.70 -10.28
N LEU A 110 -4.69 -1.97 -10.55
CA LEU A 110 -4.91 -2.56 -11.87
C LEU A 110 -6.41 -2.57 -12.24
N ALA A 111 -7.28 -2.90 -11.28
CA ALA A 111 -8.72 -2.83 -11.47
C ALA A 111 -9.19 -1.39 -11.72
N GLN A 112 -8.69 -0.41 -10.96
CA GLN A 112 -8.99 1.01 -11.18
C GLN A 112 -8.56 1.48 -12.56
N ALA A 113 -7.33 1.16 -12.99
CA ALA A 113 -6.82 1.46 -14.33
C ALA A 113 -7.71 0.85 -15.43
N GLY A 114 -8.13 -0.40 -15.25
CA GLY A 114 -9.05 -1.08 -16.16
C GLY A 114 -10.44 -0.40 -16.24
N LEU A 115 -11.00 -0.01 -15.10
CA LEU A 115 -12.28 0.70 -15.02
C LEU A 115 -12.22 2.07 -15.69
N VAL A 116 -11.18 2.86 -15.41
CA VAL A 116 -11.01 4.17 -16.09
C VAL A 116 -10.60 4.01 -17.56
N ARG A 117 -10.18 2.81 -17.97
CA ARG A 117 -9.62 2.48 -19.30
C ARG A 117 -8.42 3.37 -19.64
N GLY A 118 -7.53 3.54 -18.68
CA GLY A 118 -6.41 4.46 -18.79
C GLY A 118 -5.50 4.43 -17.57
N TYR A 119 -4.55 5.35 -17.54
CA TYR A 119 -3.60 5.44 -16.44
C TYR A 119 -4.26 5.98 -15.16
N THR A 120 -4.04 5.28 -14.06
CA THR A 120 -4.24 5.75 -12.68
C THR A 120 -2.88 5.76 -11.96
N PRO A 121 -2.69 6.61 -10.94
CA PRO A 121 -1.60 6.44 -9.99
C PRO A 121 -1.52 4.99 -9.53
N GLY A 122 -0.33 4.41 -9.49
CA GLY A 122 -0.12 3.01 -9.12
C GLY A 122 -0.28 2.02 -10.29
N ALA A 123 -0.83 2.40 -11.44
CA ALA A 123 -1.10 1.48 -12.55
C ALA A 123 0.18 0.89 -13.18
N ALA A 124 1.27 1.66 -13.20
CA ALA A 124 2.54 1.23 -13.78
C ALA A 124 3.37 0.39 -12.78
N THR A 125 3.48 0.86 -11.53
CA THR A 125 4.28 0.19 -10.50
C THR A 125 3.60 -1.06 -9.96
N SER A 126 2.27 -1.19 -10.02
CA SER A 126 1.55 -2.40 -9.59
C SER A 126 1.97 -3.68 -10.32
N PRO A 127 1.92 -3.75 -11.66
CA PRO A 127 2.34 -4.93 -12.41
C PRO A 127 3.87 -5.09 -12.47
N LEU A 128 4.64 -4.00 -12.31
CA LEU A 128 6.11 -4.04 -12.42
C LEU A 128 6.82 -4.33 -11.10
N ILE A 129 6.23 -3.92 -9.97
CA ILE A 129 6.86 -3.97 -8.65
C ILE A 129 5.98 -4.76 -7.68
N VAL A 130 4.75 -4.29 -7.44
CA VAL A 130 3.90 -4.80 -6.34
C VAL A 130 3.55 -6.27 -6.51
N VAL A 131 2.98 -6.63 -7.66
CA VAL A 131 2.55 -8.01 -7.96
C VAL A 131 3.76 -8.94 -8.09
N PRO A 132 4.80 -8.62 -8.89
CA PRO A 132 5.98 -9.49 -8.99
C PRO A 132 6.68 -9.73 -7.65
N PHE A 133 6.90 -8.66 -6.87
CA PHE A 133 7.54 -8.79 -5.56
C PHE A 133 6.70 -9.67 -4.62
N THR A 134 5.39 -9.44 -4.56
CA THR A 134 4.51 -10.20 -3.67
C THR A 134 4.50 -11.69 -4.03
N LEU A 135 4.40 -12.03 -5.32
CA LEU A 135 4.41 -13.41 -5.79
C LEU A 135 5.75 -14.08 -5.49
N TRP A 136 6.86 -13.39 -5.77
CA TRP A 136 8.20 -13.87 -5.49
C TRP A 136 8.43 -14.11 -3.99
N ALA A 137 8.11 -13.13 -3.13
CA ALA A 137 8.29 -13.24 -1.69
C ALA A 137 7.45 -14.41 -1.11
N ARG A 138 6.19 -14.54 -1.54
CA ARG A 138 5.33 -15.67 -1.13
C ARG A 138 5.87 -17.02 -1.60
N HIS A 139 6.41 -17.08 -2.82
CA HIS A 139 7.05 -18.30 -3.32
C HIS A 139 8.26 -18.69 -2.46
N ARG A 140 9.11 -17.73 -2.08
CA ARG A 140 10.27 -17.98 -1.19
C ARG A 140 9.83 -18.44 0.20
N LEU A 141 8.84 -17.78 0.82
CA LEU A 141 8.28 -18.20 2.11
C LEU A 141 7.70 -19.62 2.05
N ARG A 142 7.05 -19.98 0.93
CA ARG A 142 6.50 -21.33 0.73
C ARG A 142 7.61 -22.37 0.64
N ARG A 143 8.66 -22.10 -0.13
CA ARG A 143 9.82 -23.00 -0.25
C ARG A 143 10.56 -23.18 1.07
N ALA A 144 10.58 -22.16 1.92
CA ALA A 144 11.14 -22.24 3.27
C ALA A 144 10.19 -22.89 4.30
N GLY A 145 8.98 -23.31 3.91
CA GLY A 145 8.00 -23.94 4.80
C GLY A 145 7.39 -23.00 5.86
N VAL A 146 7.57 -21.69 5.71
CA VAL A 146 7.11 -20.67 6.67
C VAL A 146 5.88 -19.91 6.21
N LEU A 147 5.49 -20.04 4.94
CA LEU A 147 4.28 -19.40 4.42
C LEU A 147 3.05 -19.96 5.13
N ARG A 148 2.30 -19.06 5.77
CA ARG A 148 1.02 -19.39 6.40
C ARG A 148 -0.03 -19.66 5.33
N ALA A 149 -0.86 -20.67 5.57
CA ALA A 149 -2.02 -20.92 4.72
C ALA A 149 -2.88 -19.66 4.66
N THR A 150 -3.16 -19.17 3.46
CA THR A 150 -3.99 -17.98 3.26
C THR A 150 -5.43 -18.44 3.10
N ARG A 151 -6.23 -18.36 4.17
CA ARG A 151 -7.67 -18.68 4.09
C ARG A 151 -8.44 -17.46 3.60
N PRO A 152 -9.64 -17.62 3.01
CA PRO A 152 -10.49 -16.49 2.61
C PRO A 152 -10.75 -15.51 3.75
N ARG A 153 -10.93 -16.03 4.98
CA ARG A 153 -11.02 -15.21 6.20
C ARG A 153 -9.80 -14.33 6.42
N ASP A 154 -8.60 -14.81 6.13
CA ASP A 154 -7.36 -14.07 6.35
C ASP A 154 -7.20 -12.95 5.30
N LEU A 155 -7.76 -13.14 4.10
CA LEU A 155 -7.87 -12.07 3.10
C LEU A 155 -8.84 -10.98 3.56
N ALA A 156 -10.00 -11.37 4.12
CA ALA A 156 -10.96 -10.42 4.68
C ALA A 156 -10.37 -9.63 5.86
N VAL A 157 -9.64 -10.31 6.76
CA VAL A 157 -8.93 -9.67 7.87
C VAL A 157 -7.82 -8.75 7.36
N GLY A 158 -7.05 -9.17 6.36
CA GLY A 158 -6.00 -8.35 5.74
C GLY A 158 -6.55 -7.10 5.06
N LEU A 159 -7.66 -7.23 4.32
CA LEU A 159 -8.39 -6.10 3.73
C LEU A 159 -8.95 -5.16 4.80
N GLY A 160 -9.57 -5.71 5.85
CA GLY A 160 -10.10 -4.94 6.96
C GLY A 160 -8.99 -4.17 7.68
N PHE A 161 -7.85 -4.81 7.94
CA PHE A 161 -6.68 -4.16 8.54
C PHE A 161 -6.11 -3.08 7.64
N ALA A 162 -5.92 -3.34 6.35
CA ALA A 162 -5.43 -2.36 5.39
C ALA A 162 -6.38 -1.14 5.32
N GLY A 163 -7.69 -1.38 5.20
CA GLY A 163 -8.70 -0.33 5.21
C GLY A 163 -8.68 0.48 6.51
N ALA A 164 -8.60 -0.18 7.66
CA ALA A 164 -8.51 0.49 8.96
C ALA A 164 -7.21 1.30 9.11
N ALA A 165 -6.08 0.76 8.67
CA ALA A 165 -4.79 1.43 8.70
C ALA A 165 -4.79 2.67 7.79
N THR A 166 -5.35 2.57 6.57
CA THR A 166 -5.51 3.70 5.66
C THR A 166 -6.43 4.77 6.25
N VAL A 167 -7.59 4.39 6.78
CA VAL A 167 -8.51 5.34 7.43
C VAL A 167 -7.85 6.01 8.63
N GLY A 168 -7.14 5.24 9.46
CA GLY A 168 -6.40 5.74 10.61
C GLY A 168 -5.28 6.70 10.22
N ALA A 169 -4.48 6.36 9.20
CA ALA A 169 -3.41 7.20 8.67
C ALA A 169 -3.96 8.55 8.16
N HIS A 170 -5.05 8.51 7.40
CA HIS A 170 -5.72 9.72 6.94
C HIS A 170 -6.36 10.54 8.09
N ALA A 171 -6.92 9.88 9.11
CA ALA A 171 -7.47 10.58 10.27
C ALA A 171 -6.37 11.27 11.09
N LEU A 172 -5.24 10.59 11.30
CA LEU A 172 -4.05 11.17 11.91
C LEU A 172 -3.52 12.34 11.10
N ALA A 173 -3.41 12.17 9.78
CA ALA A 173 -2.97 13.22 8.87
C ALA A 173 -3.83 14.48 8.99
N ARG A 174 -5.16 14.35 8.95
CA ARG A 174 -6.08 15.49 9.14
C ARG A 174 -5.91 16.20 10.47
N ARG A 175 -5.68 15.45 11.55
CA ARG A 175 -5.44 16.05 12.88
C ARG A 175 -4.14 16.85 12.87
N LEU A 176 -3.08 16.30 12.29
CA LEU A 176 -1.77 16.96 12.27
C LEU A 176 -1.76 18.18 11.34
N THR A 177 -2.35 18.09 10.15
CA THR A 177 -2.40 19.20 9.19
C THR A 177 -3.39 20.28 9.60
N GLY A 178 -4.56 19.91 10.13
CA GLY A 178 -5.56 20.82 10.67
C GLY A 178 -5.09 21.58 11.91
N ALA A 179 -4.36 20.92 12.82
CA ALA A 179 -3.73 21.59 13.96
C ALA A 179 -2.64 22.59 13.54
N THR A 180 -2.00 22.40 12.38
CA THR A 180 -1.01 23.36 11.87
C THR A 180 -1.66 24.61 11.27
N ALA A 181 -2.86 24.49 10.70
CA ALA A 181 -3.61 25.62 10.14
C ALA A 181 -4.23 26.52 11.22
N ALA A 182 -4.44 26.00 12.43
CA ALA A 182 -5.06 26.70 13.56
C ALA A 182 -4.08 27.46 14.47
N ARG A 183 -2.80 27.61 14.10
CA ARG A 183 -1.86 28.51 14.79
C ARG A 183 -1.84 29.87 14.06
N PRO A 184 -2.48 30.93 14.59
CA PRO A 184 -2.24 32.29 14.10
C PRO A 184 -0.81 32.69 14.49
N ARG A 185 -0.12 33.39 13.58
CA ARG A 185 1.05 34.20 13.94
C ARG A 185 0.60 35.49 14.60
#